data_AF-A0A941KM42-F1
#
_entry.id   AF-A0A941KM42-F1
#
_cell.length_a   1.000
_cell.length_b   1.000
_cell.length_c   1.000
_cell.angle_alpha   90.00
_cell.angle_beta   90.00
_cell.angle_gamma   90.00
#
_symmetry.space_group_name_H-M   'P 1'
#
loop_
_entity.id
_entity.type
_entity.pdbx_description
1 polymer ?
#
loop_
_entity_poly.entity_id
_entity_poly.type
_entity_poly.pdbx_seq_one_letter_code
_entity_poly.pdbx_strand_id
1 'polypeptide(L)'
;MPMLIAYGVYTIEYMEDPDDEFPGSIMETWRVGEAIHRESGPAKTWRDIVTGNVLKQEYHQHGKLHRTGAPAVILYDLETGDIAETSFYEWGEKREGAQDAPHPPS
;
A
#
# COMPACT_ATOMS: atom_id res chain seq x y z
N MET A 1 24.02 -26.20 -0.88
CA MET A 1 22.59 -25.96 -1.18
C MET A 1 22.48 -24.52 -1.64
N PRO A 2 22.11 -24.23 -2.90
CA PRO A 2 22.02 -22.85 -3.34
C PRO A 2 20.81 -22.19 -2.66
N MET A 3 21.06 -21.09 -1.94
CA MET A 3 20.00 -20.22 -1.43
C MET A 3 19.26 -19.65 -2.64
N LEU A 4 17.95 -19.92 -2.75
CA LEU A 4 17.12 -19.13 -3.64
C LEU A 4 17.11 -17.70 -3.12
N ILE A 5 17.81 -16.81 -3.80
CA ILE A 5 17.60 -15.37 -3.68
C ILE A 5 16.19 -15.16 -4.20
N ALA A 6 15.25 -14.79 -3.33
CA ALA A 6 13.87 -14.59 -3.72
C ALA A 6 13.78 -13.38 -4.64
N TYR A 7 13.72 -13.60 -5.95
CA TYR A 7 13.48 -12.55 -6.93
C TYR A 7 12.04 -12.08 -6.74
N GLY A 8 11.86 -10.94 -6.08
CA GLY A 8 10.55 -10.31 -6.02
C GLY A 8 10.10 -9.90 -7.42
N VAL A 9 8.84 -10.16 -7.76
CA VAL A 9 8.22 -9.68 -8.99
C VAL A 9 7.62 -8.30 -8.71
N TYR A 10 7.91 -7.37 -9.61
CA TYR A 10 7.39 -6.02 -9.58
C TYR A 10 6.47 -5.81 -10.79
N THR A 11 5.21 -5.46 -10.55
CA THR A 11 4.22 -5.20 -11.60
C THR A 11 3.67 -3.78 -11.46
N ILE A 12 3.40 -3.14 -12.59
CA ILE A 12 2.67 -1.87 -12.66
C ILE A 12 1.41 -2.12 -13.48
N GLU A 13 0.26 -1.77 -12.93
CA GLU A 13 -1.04 -1.89 -13.58
C GLU A 13 -1.67 -0.50 -13.67
N TYR A 14 -2.26 -0.17 -14.82
CA TYR A 14 -2.97 1.10 -15.02
C TYR A 14 -4.43 0.91 -14.62
N MET A 15 -4.95 1.79 -13.78
CA MET A 15 -6.34 1.80 -13.38
C MET A 15 -7.13 2.59 -14.42
N GLU A 16 -7.44 1.91 -15.54
CA GLU A 16 -8.19 2.48 -16.67
C GLU A 16 -9.69 2.56 -16.40
N ASP A 17 -10.17 1.79 -15.42
CA ASP A 17 -11.58 1.73 -15.07
C ASP A 17 -12.00 2.99 -14.29
N PRO A 18 -12.98 3.76 -14.79
CA PRO A 18 -13.42 4.99 -14.15
C PRO A 18 -14.21 4.77 -12.85
N ASP A 19 -14.71 3.55 -12.60
CA ASP A 19 -15.45 3.17 -11.40
C ASP A 19 -14.53 2.59 -10.30
N ASP A 20 -13.21 2.51 -10.55
CA ASP A 20 -12.22 2.11 -9.55
C ASP A 20 -12.04 3.15 -8.42
N GLU A 21 -11.41 2.74 -7.32
CA GLU A 21 -11.10 3.62 -6.18
C GLU A 21 -10.19 4.80 -6.59
N PHE A 22 -9.26 4.58 -7.53
CA PHE A 22 -8.37 5.62 -8.05
C PHE A 22 -8.26 5.57 -9.58
N PRO A 23 -9.26 6.10 -10.31
CA PRO A 23 -9.23 6.11 -11.76
C PRO A 23 -8.10 7.00 -12.27
N GLY A 24 -7.42 6.57 -13.34
CA GLY A 24 -6.27 7.31 -13.87
C GLY A 24 -5.03 7.24 -12.97
N SER A 25 -4.93 6.24 -12.10
CA SER A 25 -3.72 5.96 -11.32
C SER A 25 -2.97 4.74 -11.87
N ILE A 26 -1.73 4.56 -11.43
CA ILE A 26 -1.00 3.30 -11.55
C ILE A 26 -0.93 2.61 -10.20
N MET A 27 -1.10 1.28 -10.19
CA MET A 27 -0.88 0.42 -9.05
C MET A 27 0.43 -0.35 -9.22
N GLU A 28 1.39 -0.06 -8.35
CA GLU A 28 2.67 -0.74 -8.24
C GLU A 28 2.53 -1.89 -7.24
N THR A 29 2.77 -3.15 -7.63
CA THR A 29 2.67 -4.32 -6.74
C THR A 29 3.99 -5.07 -6.64
N TRP A 30 4.36 -5.43 -5.41
CA TRP A 30 5.52 -6.25 -5.06
C TRP A 30 5.07 -7.63 -4.59
N ARG A 31 5.59 -8.67 -5.21
CA ARG A 31 5.32 -10.07 -4.88
C ARG A 31 6.61 -10.81 -4.60
N VAL A 32 6.61 -11.68 -3.59
CA VAL A 32 7.73 -12.60 -3.31
C VAL A 32 7.18 -14.01 -3.48
N GLY A 33 7.60 -14.68 -4.55
CA GLY A 33 6.95 -15.91 -5.00
C GLY A 33 5.52 -15.63 -5.47
N GLU A 34 4.55 -16.37 -4.92
CA GLU A 34 3.13 -16.25 -5.28
C GLU A 34 2.36 -15.26 -4.40
N ALA A 35 2.97 -14.74 -3.34
CA ALA A 35 2.33 -13.87 -2.36
C ALA A 35 2.73 -12.41 -2.53
N ILE A 36 1.77 -11.49 -2.36
CA ILE A 36 2.04 -10.06 -2.21
C ILE A 36 2.77 -9.87 -0.87
N HIS A 37 4.02 -9.43 -0.94
CA HIS A 37 4.89 -9.33 0.23
C HIS A 37 6.02 -8.34 -0.08
N ARG A 38 6.32 -7.45 0.86
CA ARG A 38 7.56 -6.66 0.82
C ARG A 38 8.08 -6.37 2.23
N GLU A 39 9.35 -6.70 2.49
CA GLU A 39 9.96 -6.53 3.82
C GLU A 39 10.33 -5.07 4.13
N SER A 40 10.81 -4.33 3.13
CA SER A 40 11.37 -2.98 3.34
C SER A 40 10.44 -1.82 2.93
N GLY A 41 9.17 -2.09 2.58
CA GLY A 41 8.29 -1.04 2.09
C GLY A 41 6.88 -1.51 1.77
N PRO A 42 6.06 -0.66 1.14
CA PRO A 42 4.71 -1.00 0.76
C PRO A 42 4.72 -2.08 -0.34
N ALA A 43 3.86 -3.08 -0.15
CA ALA A 43 3.69 -4.15 -1.12
C ALA A 43 2.77 -3.73 -2.27
N LYS A 44 1.86 -2.78 -2.04
CA LYS A 44 1.11 -2.09 -3.10
C LYS A 44 1.19 -0.58 -2.94
N THR A 45 1.25 0.15 -4.04
CA THR A 45 1.26 1.62 -4.04
C THR A 45 0.46 2.13 -5.22
N TRP A 46 -0.47 3.03 -4.96
CA TRP A 46 -1.23 3.73 -5.99
C TRP A 46 -0.64 5.12 -6.18
N ARG A 47 -0.43 5.51 -7.43
CA ARG A 47 0.04 6.86 -7.78
C ARG A 47 -0.80 7.45 -8.90
N ASP A 48 -1.17 8.69 -8.73
CA ASP A 48 -1.82 9.45 -9.79
C ASP A 48 -0.85 9.62 -10.98
N ILE A 49 -1.31 9.35 -12.20
CA ILE A 49 -0.43 9.42 -13.39
C ILE A 49 -0.16 10.86 -13.84
N VAL A 50 -1.01 11.81 -13.44
CA VAL A 50 -0.93 13.20 -13.90
C VAL A 50 0.05 13.99 -13.03
N THR A 51 -0.09 13.89 -11.71
CA THR A 51 0.69 14.59 -10.70
C THR A 51 1.87 13.78 -10.19
N GLY A 52 1.79 12.44 -10.25
CA GLY A 52 2.77 11.53 -9.65
C GLY A 52 2.61 11.35 -8.13
N ASN A 53 1.59 11.97 -7.52
CA ASN A 53 1.35 11.88 -6.08
C ASN A 53 0.97 10.45 -5.69
N VAL A 54 1.41 10.04 -4.49
CA VAL A 54 0.97 8.78 -3.90
C VAL A 54 -0.44 8.98 -3.38
N LEU A 55 -1.36 8.08 -3.75
CA LEU A 55 -2.76 8.13 -3.32
C LEU A 55 -3.01 7.14 -2.18
N LYS A 56 -2.40 5.95 -2.27
CA LYS A 56 -2.56 4.89 -1.28
C LYS A 56 -1.32 4.01 -1.21
N GLN A 57 -1.06 3.47 -0.03
CA GLN A 57 -0.05 2.45 0.21
C GLN A 57 -0.61 1.32 1.06
N GLU A 58 -0.35 0.09 0.65
CA GLU A 58 -0.66 -1.09 1.44
C GLU A 58 0.59 -1.93 1.72
N TYR A 59 0.71 -2.35 2.96
CA TYR A 59 1.79 -3.19 3.47
C TYR A 59 1.24 -4.58 3.71
N HIS A 60 1.81 -5.54 2.98
CA HIS A 60 1.42 -6.94 3.08
C HIS A 60 2.62 -7.77 3.51
N GLN A 61 2.39 -8.70 4.44
CA GLN A 61 3.31 -9.78 4.76
C GLN A 61 2.60 -11.11 4.52
N HIS A 62 3.26 -11.97 3.75
CA HIS A 62 2.76 -13.31 3.39
C HIS A 62 1.37 -13.28 2.74
N GLY A 63 1.10 -12.27 1.90
CA GLY A 63 -0.18 -12.10 1.20
C GLY A 63 -1.31 -11.53 2.05
N LYS A 64 -1.03 -11.09 3.29
CA LYS A 64 -2.02 -10.49 4.19
C LYS A 64 -1.61 -9.08 4.57
N LEU A 65 -2.59 -8.18 4.75
CA LEU A 65 -2.35 -6.85 5.31
C LEU A 65 -1.74 -6.98 6.71
N HIS A 66 -0.50 -6.54 6.85
CA HIS A 66 0.24 -6.58 8.11
C HIS A 66 1.40 -5.61 8.05
N ARG A 67 1.56 -4.82 9.11
CA ARG A 67 2.78 -4.05 9.34
C ARG A 67 3.04 -3.94 10.84
N THR A 68 4.24 -4.34 11.25
CA THR A 68 4.64 -4.29 12.66
C THR A 68 4.88 -2.84 13.11
N GLY A 69 4.16 -2.40 14.14
CA GLY A 69 4.38 -1.09 14.79
C GLY A 69 3.99 0.15 13.97
N ALA A 70 3.33 -0.03 12.82
CA ALA A 70 2.96 1.05 11.92
C ALA A 70 1.68 0.66 11.15
N PRO A 71 0.97 1.61 10.51
CA PRO A 71 -0.26 1.30 9.79
C PRO A 71 0.02 0.47 8.54
N ALA A 72 -0.81 -0.55 8.33
CA ALA A 72 -0.70 -1.44 7.18
C ALA A 72 -1.37 -0.85 5.94
N VAL A 73 -2.28 0.10 6.09
CA VAL A 73 -2.87 0.87 4.99
C VAL A 73 -2.72 2.36 5.30
N ILE A 74 -2.28 3.12 4.32
CA ILE A 74 -2.12 4.56 4.39
C ILE A 74 -2.80 5.16 3.15
N LEU A 75 -3.74 6.07 3.37
CA LEU A 75 -4.41 6.86 2.34
C LEU A 75 -3.87 8.29 2.40
N TYR A 76 -3.60 8.87 1.25
CA TYR A 76 -3.10 10.23 1.13
C TYR A 76 -4.14 11.13 0.49
N ASP A 77 -4.14 12.39 0.90
CA ASP A 77 -4.96 13.42 0.29
C ASP A 77 -4.47 13.73 -1.13
N LEU A 78 -5.41 13.81 -2.07
CA LEU A 78 -5.10 14.01 -3.49
C LEU A 78 -4.57 15.41 -3.79
N GLU A 79 -4.96 16.41 -3.01
CA GLU A 79 -4.62 17.81 -3.23
C GLU A 79 -3.34 18.20 -2.49
N THR A 80 -3.20 17.80 -1.23
CA THR A 80 -2.05 18.18 -0.40
C THR A 80 -0.93 17.14 -0.37
N GLY A 81 -1.24 15.87 -0.61
CA GLY A 81 -0.30 14.75 -0.45
C GLY A 81 -0.01 14.36 0.99
N ASP A 82 -0.72 14.94 1.97
CA ASP A 82 -0.64 14.54 3.38
C ASP A 82 -1.37 13.22 3.63
N ILE A 83 -1.10 12.57 4.77
CA ILE A 83 -1.83 11.34 5.11
C ILE A 83 -3.23 11.72 5.58
N ALA A 84 -4.24 11.28 4.82
CA ALA A 84 -5.64 11.49 5.12
C ALA A 84 -6.17 10.45 6.11
N GLU A 85 -5.84 9.17 5.88
CA GLU A 85 -6.31 8.06 6.72
C GLU A 85 -5.19 7.02 6.91
N THR A 86 -5.17 6.39 8.08
CA THR A 86 -4.34 5.21 8.31
C THR A 86 -5.15 4.12 8.98
N SER A 87 -4.95 2.88 8.53
CA SER A 87 -5.57 1.71 9.12
C SER A 87 -4.52 0.67 9.50
N PHE A 88 -4.63 0.16 10.73
CA PHE A 88 -3.71 -0.83 11.28
C PHE A 88 -4.31 -2.22 11.11
N TYR A 89 -3.52 -3.11 10.51
CA TYR A 89 -3.88 -4.51 10.35
C TYR A 89 -2.76 -5.38 10.89
N GLU A 90 -3.15 -6.45 11.57
CA GLU A 90 -2.25 -7.49 12.04
C GLU A 90 -2.70 -8.82 11.46
N TRP A 91 -1.91 -9.37 10.53
CA TRP A 91 -2.18 -10.67 9.90
C TRP A 91 -3.53 -10.76 9.16
N GLY A 92 -3.95 -9.64 8.56
CA GLY A 92 -5.22 -9.52 7.82
C GLY A 92 -6.39 -9.06 8.68
N GLU A 93 -6.25 -8.98 10.00
CA GLU A 93 -7.30 -8.53 10.89
C GLU A 93 -7.14 -7.04 11.19
N LYS A 94 -8.21 -6.25 10.97
CA LYS A 94 -8.21 -4.82 11.30
C LYS A 94 -8.16 -4.67 12.81
N ARG A 95 -7.24 -3.86 13.33
CA ARG A 95 -7.19 -3.54 14.76
C ARG A 95 -8.30 -2.54 15.08
N GLU A 96 -9.34 -2.99 15.77
CA GLU A 96 -10.41 -2.11 16.27
C GLU A 96 -9.84 -1.13 17.30
N GLY A 97 -10.14 0.16 17.14
CA GLY A 97 -9.64 1.23 18.01
C GLY A 97 -8.37 1.95 17.53
N ALA A 98 -7.75 1.49 16.43
CA ALA A 98 -6.83 2.34 15.68
C ALA A 98 -7.67 3.34 14.87
N GLN A 99 -8.21 4.35 15.56
CA GLN A 99 -8.94 5.45 14.94
C GLN A 99 -8.02 6.12 13.91
N ASP A 100 -8.57 6.45 12.75
CA ASP A 100 -8.34 7.68 12.01
C ASP A 100 -7.66 8.74 12.88
N ALA A 101 -6.33 8.67 13.00
CA ALA A 101 -5.60 9.77 13.58
C ALA A 101 -5.62 10.83 12.48
N PRO A 102 -6.40 11.92 12.61
CA PRO A 102 -6.23 13.03 11.69
C PRO A 102 -4.77 13.42 11.79
N HIS A 103 -4.15 13.63 10.63
CA HIS A 103 -2.83 14.22 10.55
C HIS A 103 -2.79 15.45 11.49
N PRO A 104 -1.87 15.52 12.46
CA PRO A 104 -1.63 16.80 13.10
C PRO A 104 -1.19 17.75 11.98
N PRO A 105 -1.82 18.93 11.80
CA PRO A 105 -1.35 19.90 10.84
C PRO A 105 0.10 20.25 11.18
N SER A 106 0.97 20.23 10.16
CA SER A 106 2.37 20.67 10.27
C SER A 106 2.48 22.16 10.58
#